data_AF-A0AA40BRI8-F1
#
_entry.id   AF-A0AA40BRI8-F1
#
_cell.length_a   1.000
_cell.length_b   1.000
_cell.length_c   1.000
_cell.angle_alpha   90.00
_cell.angle_beta   90.00
_cell.angle_gamma   90.00
#
_symmetry.space_group_name_H-M   'P 1'
#
loop_
_entity.id
_entity.type
_entity.pdbx_description
1 polymer ?
#
loop_
_entity_poly.entity_id
_entity_poly.type
_entity_poly.pdbx_seq_one_letter_code
_entity_poly.pdbx_strand_id
1 'polypeptide(L)'
;MSTQPHLRSLYRSLLRELPPRPVLSSPRADLHQRLRDNFASSATQQQKKADIAEQYLHYLKAQRTYVTLVERYNPGMGMDEEERVRLTARRVGMDLPKEYGVEKKEQK
;
A
#
# COMPACT_ATOMS: atom_id res chain seq x y z
N MET A 1 3.27 -9.58 -29.71
CA MET A 1 2.46 -10.76 -29.33
C MET A 1 2.94 -11.25 -27.98
N SER A 2 2.07 -11.28 -26.98
CA SER A 2 2.38 -11.79 -25.65
C SER A 2 2.68 -13.28 -25.74
N THR A 3 3.90 -13.65 -25.37
CA THR A 3 4.34 -15.04 -25.40
C THR A 3 3.93 -15.73 -24.08
N GLN A 4 3.73 -17.03 -24.10
CA GLN A 4 3.45 -17.81 -22.88
C GLN A 4 4.44 -17.56 -21.73
N PRO A 5 5.77 -17.47 -21.93
CA PRO A 5 6.69 -17.13 -20.85
C PRO A 5 6.48 -15.70 -20.31
N HIS A 6 6.13 -14.74 -21.18
CA HIS A 6 5.83 -13.36 -20.80
C HIS A 6 4.61 -13.25 -19.89
N LEU A 7 3.53 -13.97 -20.22
CA LEU A 7 2.33 -13.99 -19.38
C LEU A 7 2.60 -14.60 -17.99
N ARG A 8 3.46 -15.63 -17.93
CA ARG A 8 3.87 -16.26 -16.67
C ARG A 8 4.73 -15.34 -15.82
N SER A 9 5.62 -14.55 -16.43
CA SER A 9 6.44 -13.59 -15.68
C SER A 9 5.57 -12.49 -15.09
N LEU A 10 4.62 -11.93 -15.86
CA LEU A 10 3.65 -10.94 -15.40
C LEU A 10 2.77 -11.44 -14.26
N TYR A 11 2.24 -12.67 -14.39
CA TYR A 11 1.45 -13.30 -13.34
C TYR A 11 2.25 -13.42 -12.04
N ARG A 12 3.51 -13.90 -12.12
CA ARG A 12 4.38 -14.07 -10.95
C ARG A 12 4.76 -12.73 -10.32
N SER A 13 4.99 -11.69 -11.12
CA SER A 13 5.32 -10.39 -10.58
C SER A 13 4.11 -9.76 -9.87
N LEU A 14 2.89 -9.89 -10.41
CA LEU A 14 1.67 -9.47 -9.69
C LEU A 14 1.50 -10.21 -8.37
N LEU A 15 1.76 -11.52 -8.33
CA LEU A 15 1.70 -12.31 -7.10
C LEU A 15 2.72 -11.88 -6.04
N ARG A 16 3.84 -11.23 -6.43
CA ARG A 16 4.85 -10.73 -5.50
C ARG A 16 4.50 -9.36 -4.91
N GLU A 17 3.68 -8.57 -5.61
CA GLU A 17 3.16 -7.30 -5.08
C GLU A 17 2.03 -7.53 -4.06
N LEU A 18 1.41 -8.72 -4.07
CA LEU A 18 0.42 -9.12 -3.08
C LEU A 18 1.12 -9.52 -1.76
N PRO A 19 0.50 -9.26 -0.59
CA PRO A 19 1.04 -9.66 0.70
C PRO A 19 1.43 -11.14 0.74
N PRO A 20 2.61 -11.50 1.28
CA PRO A 20 3.04 -12.89 1.36
C PRO A 20 2.07 -13.68 2.24
N ARG A 21 1.68 -14.87 1.77
CA ARG A 21 0.78 -15.75 2.51
C ARG A 21 1.56 -16.81 3.29
N PRO A 22 1.15 -17.14 4.52
CA PRO A 22 1.61 -18.35 5.16
C PRO A 22 1.13 -19.57 4.37
N VAL A 23 2.06 -20.45 4.02
CA VAL A 23 1.87 -21.60 3.10
C VAL A 23 0.80 -22.58 3.57
N LEU A 24 0.52 -22.59 4.88
CA LEU A 24 -0.40 -23.51 5.55
C LEU A 24 -1.84 -22.96 5.70
N SER A 25 -2.09 -21.69 5.35
CA SER A 25 -3.44 -21.10 5.41
C SER A 25 -4.24 -21.49 4.17
N SER A 26 -4.98 -22.60 4.25
CA SER A 26 -6.02 -22.96 3.27
C SER A 26 -7.37 -22.37 3.72
N PRO A 27 -8.20 -21.76 2.83
CA PRO A 27 -8.15 -21.74 1.36
C PRO A 27 -7.44 -20.52 0.74
N ARG A 28 -7.08 -20.63 -0.55
CA ARG A 28 -6.62 -19.48 -1.36
C ARG A 28 -7.72 -18.42 -1.39
N ALA A 29 -7.40 -17.15 -1.14
CA ALA A 29 -8.41 -16.10 -1.24
C ALA A 29 -8.86 -15.96 -2.70
N ASP A 30 -10.13 -15.60 -2.84
CA ASP A 30 -10.85 -15.45 -4.11
C ASP A 30 -10.10 -14.57 -5.10
N LEU A 31 -9.37 -13.56 -4.63
CA LEU A 31 -8.58 -12.68 -5.48
C LEU A 31 -7.51 -13.45 -6.28
N HIS A 32 -6.82 -14.41 -5.67
CA HIS A 32 -5.82 -15.23 -6.39
C HIS A 32 -6.46 -16.16 -7.42
N GLN A 33 -7.67 -16.66 -7.14
CA GLN A 33 -8.43 -17.48 -8.09
C GLN A 33 -8.87 -16.61 -9.28
N ARG A 34 -9.50 -15.46 -9.02
CA ARG A 34 -9.88 -14.49 -10.06
C ARG A 34 -8.71 -14.05 -10.93
N LEU A 35 -7.54 -13.83 -10.32
CA LEU A 35 -6.34 -13.45 -11.06
C LEU A 35 -5.85 -14.61 -11.93
N ARG A 36 -5.87 -15.85 -11.42
CA ARG A 36 -5.57 -17.04 -12.24
C ARG A 36 -6.54 -17.18 -13.41
N ASP A 37 -7.84 -17.03 -13.18
CA ASP A 37 -8.88 -17.20 -14.20
C ASP A 37 -8.73 -16.15 -15.32
N ASN A 38 -8.36 -14.91 -14.95
CA ASN A 38 -8.09 -13.85 -15.90
C ASN A 38 -6.93 -14.19 -16.87
N PHE A 39 -5.87 -14.83 -16.38
CA PHE A 39 -4.73 -15.25 -17.21
C PHE A 39 -4.96 -16.57 -17.93
N ALA A 40 -5.84 -17.43 -17.42
CA ALA A 40 -6.22 -18.71 -18.04
C ALA A 40 -7.31 -18.57 -19.13
N SER A 41 -7.99 -17.42 -19.19
CA SER A 41 -9.04 -17.13 -20.18
C SER A 41 -8.56 -17.12 -21.64
N SER A 42 -9.51 -17.22 -22.58
CA SER A 42 -9.27 -17.49 -24.01
C SER A 42 -8.31 -16.52 -24.72
N ALA A 43 -7.57 -17.08 -25.69
CA ALA A 43 -6.47 -16.42 -26.40
C ALA A 43 -6.84 -15.10 -27.10
N THR A 44 -8.10 -14.94 -27.51
CA THR A 44 -8.59 -13.79 -28.28
C THR A 44 -8.45 -12.45 -27.53
N GLN A 45 -8.54 -12.45 -26.19
CA GLN A 45 -8.40 -11.23 -25.38
C GLN A 45 -7.10 -11.16 -24.60
N GLN A 46 -6.21 -12.15 -24.77
CA GLN A 46 -5.06 -12.34 -23.90
C GLN A 46 -4.04 -11.21 -24.04
N GLN A 47 -3.89 -10.63 -25.24
CA GLN A 47 -3.03 -9.47 -25.46
C GLN A 47 -3.49 -8.24 -24.67
N LYS A 48 -4.76 -7.85 -24.82
CA LYS A 48 -5.32 -6.69 -24.12
C LYS A 48 -5.21 -6.85 -22.60
N LYS A 49 -5.46 -8.06 -22.09
CA LYS A 49 -5.31 -8.38 -20.66
C LYS A 49 -3.87 -8.30 -20.18
N ALA A 50 -2.90 -8.71 -21.00
CA ALA A 50 -1.49 -8.58 -20.69
C ALA A 50 -1.07 -7.12 -20.60
N ASP A 51 -1.48 -6.29 -21.56
CA ASP A 51 -1.17 -4.86 -21.58
C ASP A 51 -1.76 -4.14 -20.35
N ILE A 52 -2.99 -4.49 -19.96
CA ILE A 52 -3.63 -3.99 -18.74
C ILE A 52 -2.86 -4.44 -17.49
N ALA A 53 -2.46 -5.71 -17.42
CA ALA A 53 -1.71 -6.25 -16.29
C ALA A 53 -0.35 -5.56 -16.11
N GLU A 54 0.32 -5.22 -17.21
CA GLU A 54 1.55 -4.41 -17.19
C GLU A 54 1.32 -3.03 -16.60
N GLN A 55 0.28 -2.32 -17.05
CA GLN A 55 -0.09 -1.00 -16.52
C GLN A 55 -0.37 -1.05 -15.01
N TYR A 56 -1.14 -2.04 -14.55
CA TYR A 56 -1.41 -2.23 -13.12
C TYR A 56 -0.13 -2.50 -12.33
N LEU A 57 0.76 -3.32 -12.87
CA LEU A 57 2.03 -3.62 -12.21
C LEU A 57 2.91 -2.37 -12.07
N HIS A 58 2.96 -1.52 -13.09
CA HIS A 58 3.63 -0.23 -13.01
C HIS A 58 3.02 0.66 -11.94
N TYR A 59 1.69 0.73 -11.88
CA TYR A 59 0.98 1.50 -10.86
C TYR A 59 1.28 1.00 -9.44
N LEU A 60 1.25 -0.30 -9.18
CA LEU A 60 1.52 -0.85 -7.84
C LEU A 60 2.95 -0.55 -7.37
N LYS A 61 3.94 -0.67 -8.26
CA LYS A 61 5.33 -0.29 -7.96
C LYS A 61 5.45 1.19 -7.65
N ALA A 62 4.82 2.04 -8.47
CA ALA A 62 4.80 3.48 -8.25
C ALA A 62 4.14 3.83 -6.91
N GLN A 63 3.02 3.19 -6.56
CA GLN A 63 2.33 3.38 -5.30
C GLN A 63 3.22 3.05 -4.10
N ARG A 64 3.97 1.93 -4.15
CA ARG A 64 4.93 1.59 -3.10
C ARG A 64 6.00 2.67 -2.96
N THR A 65 6.60 3.11 -4.07
CA THR A 65 7.60 4.18 -4.02
C THR A 65 7.03 5.49 -3.49
N TYR A 66 5.80 5.83 -3.86
CA TYR A 66 5.10 6.99 -3.37
C TYR A 66 4.93 6.94 -1.84
N VAL A 67 4.43 5.83 -1.29
CA VAL A 67 4.29 5.66 0.17
C VAL A 67 5.65 5.84 0.86
N THR A 68 6.71 5.22 0.35
CA THR A 68 8.05 5.36 0.95
C THR A 68 8.60 6.79 0.89
N LEU A 69 8.28 7.55 -0.16
CA LEU A 69 8.69 8.95 -0.28
C LEU A 69 7.90 9.84 0.67
N VAL A 70 6.59 9.60 0.78
CA VAL A 70 5.72 10.31 1.72
C VAL A 70 6.18 10.12 3.15
N GLU A 71 6.45 8.89 3.57
CA GLU A 71 6.94 8.60 4.93
C GLU A 71 8.29 9.28 5.22
N ARG A 72 9.18 9.35 4.22
CA ARG A 72 10.51 9.95 4.37
C ARG A 72 10.47 11.47 4.47
N TYR A 73 9.71 12.12 3.58
CA TYR A 73 9.71 13.57 3.45
C TYR A 73 8.61 14.23 4.27
N ASN A 74 7.62 13.48 4.75
CA ASN A 74 6.56 13.97 5.62
C ASN A 74 6.42 13.11 6.90
N PRO A 75 7.46 13.06 7.75
CA PRO A 75 7.41 12.31 9.00
C PRO A 75 6.38 12.90 10.01
N GLY A 76 5.94 14.14 9.79
CA GLY A 76 4.93 14.81 10.62
C GLY A 76 3.49 14.58 10.19
N MET A 77 3.23 13.78 9.14
CA MET A 77 1.88 13.57 8.60
C MET A 77 0.90 13.02 9.63
N GLY A 78 1.37 12.15 10.53
CA GLY A 78 0.55 11.55 11.58
C GLY A 78 0.57 12.29 12.91
N MET A 79 1.27 13.43 13.00
CA MET A 79 1.46 14.18 14.24
C MET A 79 0.39 15.27 14.33
N ASP A 80 -0.38 15.27 15.42
CA ASP A 80 -1.36 16.32 15.69
C ASP A 80 -0.66 17.67 15.88
N GLU A 81 -1.37 18.76 15.57
CA GLU A 81 -0.79 20.10 15.60
C GLU A 81 -0.32 20.47 17.01
N GLU A 82 -1.09 20.11 18.05
CA GLU A 82 -0.74 20.31 19.45
C GLU A 82 0.60 19.64 19.83
N GLU A 83 0.80 18.40 19.38
CA GLU A 83 2.03 17.63 19.64
C GLU A 83 3.23 18.24 18.91
N ARG A 84 3.02 18.73 17.69
CA ARG A 84 4.04 19.42 16.89
C ARG A 84 4.49 20.72 17.55
N VAL A 85 3.54 21.52 18.04
CA VAL A 85 3.82 22.77 18.79
C VAL A 85 4.60 22.45 20.05
N ARG A 86 4.20 21.42 20.81
CA ARG A 86 4.90 20.98 22.03
C ARG A 86 6.34 20.53 21.78
N LEU A 87 6.60 19.72 20.75
CA LEU A 87 7.96 19.29 20.39
C LEU A 87 8.84 20.45 19.92
N THR A 88 8.25 21.42 19.22
CA THR A 88 8.94 22.64 18.78
C THR A 88 9.30 23.54 19.98
N ALA A 89 8.39 23.70 20.94
CA ALA A 89 8.66 24.42 22.19
C ALA A 89 9.79 23.75 22.98
N ARG A 90 9.77 22.42 23.11
CA ARG A 90 10.85 21.66 23.78
C ARG A 90 12.20 21.81 23.10
N ARG A 91 12.23 21.94 21.77
CA ARG A 91 13.46 22.16 21.01
C ARG A 91 14.17 23.46 21.40
N VAL A 92 13.43 24.47 21.86
CA VAL A 92 13.97 25.74 22.35
C VAL A 92 14.10 25.79 23.88
N GLY A 93 13.87 24.66 24.57
CA GLY A 93 13.93 24.58 26.04
C GLY A 93 12.73 25.20 26.75
N MET A 94 11.59 25.37 26.05
CA MET A 94 10.34 25.85 26.62
C MET A 94 9.32 24.71 26.72
N ASP A 95 8.53 24.68 27.79
CA ASP A 95 7.37 23.79 27.88
C ASP A 95 6.09 24.56 27.56
N LEU A 96 5.22 23.96 26.75
CA LEU A 96 3.94 24.55 26.39
C LEU A 96 3.02 24.59 27.64
N PRO A 97 2.43 25.75 27.99
CA PRO A 97 1.46 25.83 29.07
C PRO A 97 0.26 24.91 28.82
N LYS A 98 -0.35 24.37 29.88
CA LYS A 98 -1.59 23.61 29.75
C LYS A 98 -2.66 24.56 29.19
N GLU A 99 -3.24 24.20 28.06
CA GLU A 99 -4.37 24.94 27.51
C GLU A 99 -5.54 24.92 28.50
N TYR A 100 -6.11 26.09 28.78
CA TYR A 100 -7.20 26.22 29.74
C TYR A 100 -8.53 26.03 28.99
N GLY A 101 -9.03 24.79 28.92
CA GLY A 101 -10.33 24.52 28.33
C GLY A 101 -10.56 23.07 27.92
N VAL A 102 -11.55 22.45 28.57
CA VAL A 102 -12.14 21.12 28.29
C VAL A 102 -11.31 19.92 28.73
N GLU A 103 -11.46 19.56 30.01
CA GLU A 103 -11.23 18.18 30.45
C GLU A 103 -12.13 17.23 29.65
N LYS A 104 -11.56 16.55 28.63
CA LYS A 104 -12.20 15.36 28.06
C LYS A 104 -12.20 14.28 29.14
N LYS A 105 -13.29 14.20 29.91
CA LYS A 105 -13.53 13.11 30.86
C LYS A 105 -13.50 11.78 30.09
N GLU A 106 -12.47 10.98 30.34
CA GLU A 106 -12.41 9.57 29.95
C GLU A 106 -13.61 8.86 30.59
N GLN A 107 -14.60 8.47 29.78
CA GLN A 107 -15.69 7.61 30.23
C GLN A 107 -15.13 6.19 30.37
N LYS A 108 -15.24 5.68 31.59
CA LYS A 108 -14.86 4.33 32.01
C LYS A 108 -15.90 3.29 31.59
#